data_AF-A0AAN9FCP8-F1
#
_entry.id   AF-A0AAN9FCP8-F1
#
_cell.length_a   1.000
_cell.length_b   1.000
_cell.length_c   1.000
_cell.angle_alpha   90.00
_cell.angle_beta   90.00
_cell.angle_gamma   90.00
#
_symmetry.space_group_name_H-M   'P 1'
#
loop_
_entity.id
_entity.type
_entity.pdbx_description
1 polymer ?
#
loop_
_entity_poly.entity_id
_entity_poly.type
_entity_poly.pdbx_seq_one_letter_code
_entity_poly.pdbx_strand_id
1 'polypeptide(L)'
;MLLCATILLQLTKIRLDNQQFAFTLVFSQVFLQVVDDILDVTKSSHVLGKTVGKDFVAYKVTYPKCLDIPKSKDFVAKLIKDAHG
;
A
#
# COMPACT_ATOMS: atom_id res chain seq x y z
N MET A 1 10.06 -4.54 7.90
CA MET A 1 8.88 -5.23 8.50
C MET A 1 7.86 -5.71 7.48
N LEU A 2 7.55 -4.96 6.41
CA LEU A 2 6.52 -5.32 5.41
C LEU A 2 6.82 -6.60 4.58
N LEU A 3 8.09 -6.86 4.28
CA LEU A 3 8.52 -8.09 3.62
C LEU A 3 8.15 -9.34 4.47
N CYS A 4 8.24 -9.21 5.80
CA CYS A 4 8.01 -10.30 6.74
C CYS A 4 6.53 -10.70 6.81
N ALA A 5 5.61 -9.73 6.82
CA ALA A 5 4.17 -10.00 6.85
C ALA A 5 3.69 -10.70 5.59
N THR A 6 4.22 -10.30 4.43
CA THR A 6 3.91 -10.92 3.14
C THR A 6 4.42 -12.35 3.12
N ILE A 7 5.68 -12.58 3.51
CA ILE A 7 6.28 -13.93 3.64
C ILE A 7 5.49 -14.81 4.64
N LEU A 8 5.07 -14.28 5.80
CA LEU A 8 4.27 -15.04 6.77
C LEU A 8 2.91 -15.47 6.20
N LEU A 9 2.27 -14.63 5.39
CA LEU A 9 1.05 -14.98 4.66
C LEU A 9 1.30 -16.06 3.59
N GLN A 10 2.50 -16.10 2.98
CA GLN A 10 2.88 -17.19 2.08
C GLN A 10 3.13 -18.50 2.82
N LEU A 11 3.63 -18.44 4.06
CA LEU A 11 3.90 -19.63 4.89
C LEU A 11 2.64 -20.22 5.54
N THR A 12 1.53 -19.47 5.61
CA THR A 12 0.32 -19.90 6.33
C THR A 12 -0.67 -20.69 5.48
N LYS A 13 -0.53 -20.81 4.15
CA LYS A 13 -1.32 -21.77 3.33
C LYS A 13 -0.60 -22.36 2.12
N ILE A 14 -0.28 -23.64 2.27
CA ILE A 14 -0.04 -24.68 1.26
C ILE A 14 -1.30 -24.85 0.38
N ARG A 15 -1.67 -23.91 -0.50
CA ARG A 15 -2.73 -24.10 -1.54
C ARG A 15 -3.00 -22.95 -2.53
N LEU A 16 -2.09 -22.00 -2.73
CA LEU A 16 -2.28 -20.99 -3.78
C LEU A 16 -1.64 -21.49 -5.07
N ASP A 17 -2.39 -21.48 -6.18
CA ASP A 17 -1.77 -21.61 -7.48
C ASP A 17 -0.88 -20.39 -7.78
N ASN A 18 0.00 -20.53 -8.76
CA ASN A 18 0.97 -19.50 -9.11
C ASN A 18 0.31 -18.16 -9.47
N GLN A 19 -0.93 -18.18 -9.98
CA GLN A 19 -1.66 -16.97 -10.37
C GLN A 19 -2.26 -16.27 -9.14
N GLN A 20 -2.90 -17.00 -8.23
CA GLN A 20 -3.47 -16.46 -7.00
C GLN A 20 -2.40 -15.90 -6.06
N PHE A 21 -1.22 -16.55 -6.04
CA PHE A 21 -0.05 -16.09 -5.31
C PHE A 21 0.49 -14.77 -5.86
N ALA A 22 0.73 -14.70 -7.18
CA ALA A 22 1.20 -13.49 -7.84
C ALA A 22 0.22 -12.32 -7.65
N PHE A 23 -1.09 -12.59 -7.76
CA PHE A 23 -2.13 -11.61 -7.49
C PHE A 23 -2.05 -11.08 -6.06
N THR A 24 -2.02 -11.97 -5.06
CA THR A 24 -1.95 -11.59 -3.63
C THR A 24 -0.71 -10.75 -3.33
N LEU A 25 0.45 -11.14 -3.87
CA LEU A 25 1.72 -10.47 -3.65
C LEU A 25 1.71 -9.04 -4.21
N VAL A 26 1.38 -8.90 -5.50
CA VAL A 26 1.38 -7.60 -6.19
C VAL A 26 0.30 -6.68 -5.63
N PHE A 27 -0.89 -7.22 -5.39
CA PHE A 27 -2.01 -6.46 -4.86
C PHE A 27 -1.70 -5.87 -3.47
N SER A 28 -1.16 -6.69 -2.57
CA SER A 28 -0.79 -6.25 -1.22
C SER A 28 0.30 -5.17 -1.25
N GLN A 29 1.27 -5.29 -2.16
CA GLN A 29 2.32 -4.29 -2.34
C GLN A 29 1.76 -2.94 -2.79
N VAL A 30 0.90 -2.94 -3.82
CA VAL A 30 0.30 -1.70 -4.34
C VAL A 30 -0.61 -1.05 -3.29
N PHE A 31 -1.49 -1.85 -2.65
CA PHE A 31 -2.39 -1.37 -1.62
C PHE A 31 -1.65 -0.68 -0.47
N LEU A 32 -0.63 -1.34 0.08
CA LEU A 32 0.14 -0.79 1.19
C LEU A 32 0.96 0.44 0.80
N GLN A 33 1.47 0.50 -0.43
CA GLN A 33 2.19 1.67 -0.92
C GLN A 33 1.28 2.90 -1.02
N VAL A 34 0.07 2.74 -1.57
CA VAL A 34 -0.89 3.85 -1.71
C VAL A 34 -1.30 4.36 -0.33
N VAL A 35 -1.56 3.45 0.62
CA VAL A 35 -1.92 3.83 1.99
C VAL A 35 -0.77 4.55 2.69
N ASP A 36 0.47 4.07 2.58
CA ASP A 36 1.64 4.75 3.19
C ASP A 36 1.83 6.15 2.61
N ASP A 37 1.71 6.31 1.29
CA ASP A 37 1.82 7.61 0.62
C ASP A 37 0.74 8.60 1.11
N ILE A 38 -0.51 8.14 1.29
CA ILE A 38 -1.60 8.97 1.84
C ILE A 38 -1.31 9.35 3.29
N LEU A 39 -0.83 8.41 4.11
CA LEU A 39 -0.52 8.69 5.51
C LEU A 39 0.66 9.65 5.66
N ASP A 40 1.68 9.56 4.79
CA ASP A 40 2.85 10.45 4.80
C ASP A 40 2.49 11.91 4.54
N VAL A 41 1.38 12.18 3.83
CA VAL A 41 0.91 13.54 3.53
C VAL A 41 -0.24 14.02 4.43
N THR A 42 -1.00 13.10 5.05
CA THR A 42 -2.22 13.46 5.82
C THR A 42 -2.07 13.36 7.33
N LYS A 43 -1.08 12.62 7.84
CA LYS A 43 -0.87 12.44 9.28
C LYS A 43 0.41 13.13 9.75
N SER A 44 0.43 13.48 11.04
CA SER A 44 1.62 14.04 11.67
C SER A 44 2.62 12.94 12.02
N SER A 45 3.90 13.32 12.09
CA SER A 45 4.99 12.45 12.51
C SER A 45 4.79 11.83 13.90
N HIS A 46 4.16 12.56 14.82
CA HIS A 46 3.80 12.05 16.15
C HIS A 46 2.83 10.85 16.07
N VAL A 47 1.87 10.87 15.16
CA VAL A 47 0.89 9.78 15.00
C VAL A 47 1.50 8.57 14.31
N LEU A 48 2.41 8.79 13.35
CA LEU A 48 3.02 7.71 12.58
C LEU A 48 4.29 7.15 13.20
N GLY A 49 4.85 7.80 14.22
CA GLY A 49 6.13 7.40 14.84
C GLY A 49 7.33 7.48 13.89
N LYS A 50 7.21 8.20 12.76
CA LYS A 50 8.25 8.40 11.74
C LYS A 50 8.24 9.85 11.24
N THR A 51 9.34 10.32 10.67
CA THR A 51 9.37 11.62 9.97
C THR A 51 8.47 11.56 8.73
N VAL A 52 7.52 12.48 8.65
CA VAL A 52 6.55 12.63 7.55
C VAL A 52 7.03 13.67 6.53
N GLY A 53 6.55 13.59 5.29
CA GLY A 53 6.92 14.53 4.22
C GLY A 53 8.31 14.28 3.63
N LYS A 54 8.97 13.18 4.00
CA LYS A 54 10.25 12.75 3.41
C LYS A 54 10.13 12.58 1.89
N ASP A 55 8.96 12.15 1.42
CA ASP A 55 8.71 11.89 0.01
C ASP A 55 8.54 13.20 -0.79
N PHE A 56 8.07 14.27 -0.13
CA PHE A 56 8.02 15.62 -0.69
C PHE A 56 9.44 16.19 -0.85
N VAL A 57 10.30 16.03 0.16
CA VAL A 57 11.70 16.48 0.13
C VAL A 57 12.53 15.68 -0.88
N ALA A 58 12.26 14.39 -1.03
CA ALA A 58 12.96 13.50 -1.95
C ALA A 58 12.44 13.57 -3.41
N TYR A 59 11.52 14.51 -3.73
CA TYR A 59 10.86 14.62 -5.04
C TYR A 59 10.22 13.32 -5.56
N LYS A 60 9.94 12.37 -4.67
CA LYS A 60 9.37 11.07 -5.03
C LYS A 60 8.02 11.29 -5.72
N VAL A 61 7.75 10.45 -6.72
CA VAL A 61 6.44 10.37 -7.37
C VAL A 61 5.57 9.48 -6.50
N THR A 62 4.52 10.04 -5.89
CA THR A 62 3.60 9.35 -4.98
C THR A 62 2.15 9.45 -5.47
N TYR A 63 1.28 8.57 -5.00
CA TYR A 63 -0.13 8.57 -5.43
C TYR A 63 -0.86 9.90 -5.17
N PRO A 64 -0.79 10.52 -3.97
CA PRO A 64 -1.40 11.82 -3.73
C PRO A 64 -0.84 12.94 -4.62
N LYS A 65 0.42 12.85 -5.05
CA LYS A 65 1.04 13.83 -5.95
C LYS A 65 0.56 13.70 -7.40
N CYS A 66 0.23 12.47 -7.85
CA CYS A 66 -0.25 12.22 -9.20
C CYS A 66 -1.77 12.34 -9.36
N LEU A 67 -2.52 11.89 -8.35
CA LEU A 67 -3.97 11.70 -8.44
C LEU A 67 -4.77 12.66 -7.54
N ASP A 68 -4.12 13.38 -6.64
CA ASP A 68 -4.71 14.04 -5.47
C ASP A 68 -5.18 13.04 -4.38
N ILE A 69 -5.33 13.54 -3.16
CA ILE A 69 -5.73 12.73 -1.99
C ILE A 69 -7.09 12.03 -2.19
N PRO A 70 -8.16 12.71 -2.68
CA PRO A 70 -9.46 12.05 -2.85
C PRO A 70 -9.40 10.87 -3.82
N LYS A 71 -8.81 11.06 -5.01
CA LYS A 71 -8.71 9.98 -6.00
C LYS A 71 -7.77 8.86 -5.55
N SER A 72 -6.76 9.17 -4.75
CA SER A 72 -5.89 8.15 -4.13
C SER A 72 -6.68 7.25 -3.17
N LYS A 73 -7.63 7.80 -2.41
CA LYS A 73 -8.54 7.02 -1.56
C LYS A 73 -9.53 6.19 -2.39
N ASP A 74 -10.07 6.76 -3.46
CA ASP A 74 -10.94 6.04 -4.39
C ASP A 74 -10.20 4.86 -5.05
N PHE A 75 -8.93 5.03 -5.36
CA PHE A 75 -8.09 3.96 -5.88
C PHE A 75 -7.93 2.81 -4.87
N VAL A 76 -7.70 3.12 -3.59
CA VAL A 76 -7.69 2.10 -2.52
C VAL A 76 -9.03 1.36 -2.43
N ALA A 77 -10.15 2.10 -2.49
CA ALA A 77 -11.48 1.50 -2.46
C ALA A 77 -11.73 0.58 -3.67
N LYS A 78 -11.26 0.97 -4.86
CA LYS A 78 -11.30 0.15 -6.07
C LYS A 78 -10.49 -1.13 -5.89
N LEU A 79 -9.25 -1.02 -5.39
CA LEU A 79 -8.41 -2.19 -5.10
C LEU A 79 -9.17 -3.16 -4.19
N ILE A 80 -9.73 -2.70 -3.08
CA ILE A 80 -10.51 -3.55 -2.16
C ILE A 80 -11.66 -4.26 -2.88
N LYS A 81 -12.39 -3.53 -3.74
CA LYS A 81 -13.48 -4.10 -4.54
C LYS A 81 -12.97 -5.19 -5.49
N ASP A 82 -11.87 -4.93 -6.18
CA ASP A 82 -11.25 -5.86 -7.14
C ASP A 82 -10.69 -7.12 -6.45
N ALA A 83 -10.34 -7.05 -5.15
CA ALA A 83 -9.88 -8.21 -4.38
C ALA A 83 -11.02 -9.07 -3.79
N HIS A 84 -12.24 -8.53 -3.71
CA HIS A 84 -13.41 -9.25 -3.20
C HIS A 84 -14.32 -9.80 -4.30
N GLY A 85 -14.08 -9.44 -5.56
CA GLY A 85 -14.79 -9.93 -6.75
C GLY A 85 -14.06 -11.09 -7.42
#